data_AF-A0A2J6T8T7-F1
#
_entry.id   AF-A0A2J6T8T7-F1
#
_cell.length_a   1.000
_cell.length_b   1.000
_cell.length_c   1.000
_cell.angle_alpha   90.00
_cell.angle_beta   90.00
_cell.angle_gamma   90.00
#
_symmetry.space_group_name_H-M   'P 1'
#
loop_
_entity.id
_entity.type
_entity.pdbx_description
1 polymer ?
#
loop_
_entity_poly.entity_id
_entity_poly.type
_entity_poly.pdbx_seq_one_letter_code
_entity_poly.pdbx_strand_id
1 'polypeptide(L)'
;MMKLKDSRTTAKSKRKAPRDGKASSRLPDLEGILSRSIEEYAGCNLFDDSTQSLLYGHLLDTIARLRGEVVHLGEKARKPRPPCLKCVKKLAPVPKPVEKPPVRFQILHRIFCASMSHSHDRAIYEDEPTRRSTSSGLRGDKRVTNIDQYCTQHKDLSFILFKEHSCVMSNMSAHNFMDRENFRISSRKERLLVVSDILQKALNQVALCSPQDTKDDPGLIHMHAPYLFLYHHRALLSDLAATTGGETEEHVSLLLSFINEHYRDEYKEAERLFNTGIITKEHVEKLYRPNSIVIDSTGPQDRAYVIKSWLEVDEGDMKLLCWSWEYDGSFLRRGETHLKMNAPSVAGSASSVIGVFPISMADHETLENLRLRGQKFWSMKGQHFTCYSGHDVAKMRLHVSNVWHSRCTN
;
A
#
# COMPACT_ATOMS: atom_id res chain seq x y z
N MET A 1 21.96 15.68 71.98
CA MET A 1 21.04 14.97 72.89
C MET A 1 19.65 15.57 72.76
N MET A 2 18.72 14.94 72.04
CA MET A 2 17.29 14.97 72.35
C MET A 2 16.54 14.05 71.37
N LYS A 3 15.72 13.18 71.95
CA LYS A 3 14.83 12.23 71.28
C LYS A 3 13.56 12.96 70.84
N LEU A 4 13.02 12.58 69.69
CA LEU A 4 11.57 12.57 69.48
C LEU A 4 11.19 11.25 68.81
N LYS A 5 10.12 10.68 69.36
CA LYS A 5 9.53 9.37 69.08
C LYS A 5 8.97 9.32 67.65
N ASP A 6 8.90 8.13 67.07
CA ASP A 6 7.59 7.65 66.62
C ASP A 6 7.50 6.12 66.50
N SER A 7 6.30 5.68 66.84
CA SER A 7 5.86 4.32 67.13
C SER A 7 5.58 3.49 65.88
N ARG A 8 5.99 2.22 65.96
CA ARG A 8 5.65 1.13 65.02
C ARG A 8 4.18 0.72 65.18
N THR A 9 3.45 0.65 64.07
CA THR A 9 2.23 -0.16 63.94
C THR A 9 2.38 -1.03 62.70
N THR A 10 2.43 -2.34 62.91
CA THR A 10 2.59 -3.38 61.89
C THR A 10 1.25 -3.76 61.27
N ALA A 11 1.09 -3.57 59.96
CA ALA A 11 0.00 -4.16 59.18
C ALA A 11 0.57 -5.15 58.15
N LYS A 12 0.28 -6.44 58.38
CA LYS A 12 0.59 -7.55 57.46
C LYS A 12 -0.26 -7.44 56.20
N SER A 13 0.36 -7.10 55.07
CA SER A 13 -0.28 -7.17 53.74
C SER A 13 -0.14 -8.58 53.16
N LYS A 14 -1.29 -9.23 52.92
CA LYS A 14 -1.41 -10.55 52.28
C LYS A 14 -0.98 -10.47 50.82
N ARG A 15 -0.02 -11.31 50.45
CA ARG A 15 0.37 -11.59 49.05
C ARG A 15 -0.86 -12.06 48.26
N LYS A 16 -1.27 -11.27 47.27
CA LYS A 16 -2.19 -11.65 46.21
C LYS A 16 -1.35 -11.90 44.96
N ALA A 17 -1.43 -13.10 44.41
CA ALA A 17 -0.76 -13.48 43.16
C ALA A 17 -1.20 -12.56 42.01
N PRO A 18 -0.31 -12.20 41.06
CA PRO A 18 -0.72 -11.45 39.89
C PRO A 18 -1.52 -12.37 38.96
N ARG A 19 -2.72 -11.91 38.61
CA ARG A 19 -3.52 -12.45 37.51
C ARG A 19 -2.78 -12.23 36.19
N ASP A 20 -2.79 -13.25 35.35
CA ASP A 20 -2.20 -13.30 34.02
C ASP A 20 -2.49 -12.05 33.18
N GLY A 21 -1.48 -11.19 33.06
CA GLY A 21 -1.44 -10.12 32.06
C GLY A 21 -1.06 -10.71 30.72
N LYS A 22 -1.92 -10.54 29.71
CA LYS A 22 -1.60 -10.81 28.30
C LYS A 22 -0.30 -10.10 27.93
N ALA A 23 0.78 -10.87 27.78
CA ALA A 23 2.01 -10.40 27.17
C ALA A 23 1.72 -10.05 25.70
N SER A 24 1.58 -8.76 25.41
CA SER A 24 1.68 -8.24 24.05
C SER A 24 3.17 -8.29 23.68
N SER A 25 3.58 -9.34 22.98
CA SER A 25 4.93 -9.49 22.46
C SER A 25 5.16 -8.45 21.35
N ARG A 26 5.59 -7.24 21.72
CA ARG A 26 6.16 -6.29 20.76
C ARG A 26 7.48 -6.88 20.26
N LEU A 27 7.53 -7.22 18.98
CA LEU A 27 8.78 -7.58 18.31
C LEU A 27 9.79 -6.43 18.45
N PRO A 28 11.09 -6.70 18.66
CA PRO A 28 12.10 -5.66 18.76
C PRO A 28 12.15 -4.83 17.47
N ASP A 29 12.40 -3.53 17.59
CA ASP A 29 12.52 -2.57 16.48
C ASP A 29 13.79 -2.86 15.65
N LEU A 30 13.68 -3.87 14.80
CA LEU A 30 14.79 -4.37 14.00
C LEU A 30 15.29 -3.33 13.00
N GLU A 31 14.41 -2.48 12.49
CA GLU A 31 14.74 -1.38 11.57
C GLU A 31 15.61 -0.34 12.28
N GLY A 32 15.20 0.14 13.44
CA GLY A 32 15.99 1.09 14.23
C GLY A 32 17.31 0.51 14.75
N ILE A 33 17.41 -0.81 14.92
CA ILE A 33 18.66 -1.50 15.32
C ILE A 33 19.59 -1.69 14.11
N LEU A 34 19.06 -2.09 12.96
CA LEU A 34 19.83 -2.30 11.73
C LEU A 34 20.32 -0.99 11.14
N SER A 35 19.50 0.07 11.10
CA SER A 35 19.95 1.40 10.67
C SER A 35 21.13 1.88 11.53
N ARG A 36 21.08 1.68 12.85
CA ARG A 36 22.21 1.99 13.74
C ARG A 36 23.42 1.10 13.47
N SER A 37 23.22 -0.19 13.28
CA SER A 37 24.33 -1.14 13.07
C SER A 37 25.04 -0.94 11.73
N ILE A 38 24.30 -0.61 10.67
CA ILE A 38 24.87 -0.32 9.34
C ILE A 38 25.75 0.93 9.42
N GLU A 39 25.32 1.95 10.13
CA GLU A 39 26.09 3.19 10.26
C GLU A 39 27.29 3.05 11.21
N GLU A 40 27.11 2.36 12.34
CA GLU A 40 28.13 2.22 13.38
C GLU A 40 29.24 1.23 13.00
N TYR A 41 28.93 0.19 12.23
CA TYR A 41 29.90 -0.85 11.85
C TYR A 41 30.32 -0.84 10.38
N ALA A 42 29.46 -0.40 9.46
CA ALA A 42 29.81 -0.34 8.03
C ALA A 42 30.19 1.07 7.55
N GLY A 43 29.99 2.11 8.36
CA GLY A 43 30.37 3.49 8.02
C GLY A 43 29.62 4.07 6.83
N CYS A 44 28.54 3.43 6.37
CA CYS A 44 27.75 3.87 5.23
C CYS A 44 26.76 4.95 5.67
N ASN A 45 26.78 6.09 4.96
CA ASN A 45 25.79 7.14 5.16
C ASN A 45 24.58 6.86 4.26
N LEU A 46 23.47 6.39 4.83
CA LEU A 46 22.23 5.99 4.13
C LEU A 46 21.65 7.00 3.11
N PHE A 47 22.13 8.25 3.09
CA PHE A 47 21.70 9.30 2.17
C PHE A 47 22.80 9.82 1.23
N ASP A 48 23.94 9.14 1.16
CA ASP A 48 24.90 9.39 0.07
C ASP A 48 24.47 8.67 -1.21
N ASP A 49 24.97 9.12 -2.36
CA ASP A 49 24.66 8.54 -3.67
C ASP A 49 25.43 7.24 -3.94
N SER A 50 25.99 6.60 -2.89
CA SER A 50 26.74 5.37 -3.06
C SER A 50 25.81 4.20 -3.36
N THR A 51 26.31 3.24 -4.14
CA THR A 51 25.61 1.97 -4.39
C THR A 51 25.29 1.22 -3.09
N GLN A 52 26.09 1.44 -2.04
CA GLN A 52 25.89 0.83 -0.73
C GLN A 52 24.66 1.42 -0.02
N SER A 53 24.46 2.73 -0.10
CA SER A 53 23.32 3.41 0.54
C SER A 53 21.99 3.09 -0.12
N LEU A 54 21.97 2.99 -1.45
CA LEU A 54 20.83 2.45 -2.21
C LEU A 54 20.50 1.01 -1.80
N LEU A 55 21.53 0.15 -1.68
CA LEU A 55 21.36 -1.24 -1.24
C LEU A 55 20.79 -1.33 0.18
N TYR A 56 21.31 -0.53 1.12
CA TYR A 56 20.85 -0.54 2.51
C TYR A 56 19.46 0.06 2.67
N GLY A 57 19.11 1.10 1.90
CA GLY A 57 17.75 1.62 1.81
C GLY A 57 16.77 0.53 1.35
N HIS A 58 17.09 -0.15 0.25
CA HIS A 58 16.29 -1.28 -0.25
C HIS A 58 16.19 -2.44 0.75
N LEU A 59 17.26 -2.73 1.50
CA LEU A 59 17.27 -3.76 2.53
C LEU A 59 16.31 -3.41 3.67
N LEU A 60 16.35 -2.16 4.16
CA LEU A 60 15.47 -1.69 5.24
C LEU A 60 14.00 -1.72 4.82
N ASP A 61 13.69 -1.31 3.59
CA ASP A 61 12.34 -1.38 3.03
C ASP A 61 11.86 -2.84 2.88
N THR A 62 12.74 -3.73 2.43
CA THR A 62 12.45 -5.16 2.32
C THR A 62 12.18 -5.78 3.69
N ILE A 63 12.97 -5.42 4.70
CA ILE A 63 12.78 -5.91 6.07
C ILE A 63 11.44 -5.42 6.64
N ALA A 64 11.09 -4.15 6.43
CA ALA A 64 9.79 -3.61 6.85
C ALA A 64 8.62 -4.38 6.19
N ARG A 65 8.73 -4.66 4.88
CA ARG A 65 7.75 -5.47 4.15
C ARG A 65 7.62 -6.88 4.72
N LEU A 66 8.75 -7.57 4.92
CA LEU A 66 8.77 -8.94 5.45
C LEU A 66 8.24 -9.01 6.89
N ARG A 67 8.44 -7.97 7.72
CA ARG A 67 7.81 -7.90 9.05
C ARG A 67 6.29 -7.81 8.95
N GLY A 68 5.77 -7.01 8.02
CA GLY A 68 4.34 -6.97 7.72
C GLY A 68 3.80 -8.36 7.35
N GLU A 69 4.49 -9.08 6.46
CA GLU A 69 4.13 -10.43 6.06
C GLU A 69 4.22 -11.45 7.22
N VAL A 70 5.23 -11.37 8.09
CA VAL A 70 5.38 -12.28 9.24
C VAL A 70 4.30 -12.07 10.30
N VAL A 71 3.94 -10.81 10.60
CA VAL A 71 2.82 -10.50 11.50
C VAL A 71 1.53 -11.11 10.92
N HIS A 72 1.32 -10.93 9.62
CA HIS A 72 0.18 -11.48 8.89
C HIS A 72 0.13 -13.02 8.87
N LEU A 73 1.26 -13.69 8.63
CA LEU A 73 1.38 -15.15 8.65
C LEU A 73 1.24 -15.73 10.06
N GLY A 74 1.70 -15.02 11.09
CA GLY A 74 1.52 -15.38 12.49
C GLY A 74 0.05 -15.42 12.91
N GLU A 75 -0.77 -14.53 12.35
CA GLU A 75 -2.23 -14.56 12.51
C GLU A 75 -2.88 -15.74 11.77
N LYS A 76 -2.35 -16.09 10.58
CA LYS A 76 -2.80 -17.24 9.77
C LYS A 76 -2.49 -18.59 10.42
N ALA A 77 -1.38 -18.70 11.15
CA ALA A 77 -0.94 -19.92 11.83
C ALA A 77 -1.76 -20.30 13.09
N ARG A 78 -2.63 -19.41 13.59
CA ARG A 78 -3.52 -19.69 14.73
C ARG A 78 -4.78 -20.48 14.38
N LYS A 79 -5.03 -20.77 13.09
CA LYS A 79 -6.10 -21.68 12.66
C LYS A 79 -5.63 -23.14 12.70
N PRO A 80 -6.44 -24.10 13.17
CA PRO A 80 -6.02 -25.49 13.27
C PRO A 80 -5.72 -26.08 11.90
N ARG A 81 -4.54 -26.70 11.75
CA ARG A 81 -4.13 -27.40 10.52
C ARG A 81 -4.88 -28.74 10.39
N PRO A 82 -5.23 -29.19 9.17
CA PRO A 82 -5.67 -30.55 8.94
C PRO A 82 -4.50 -31.55 9.00
N PRO A 83 -4.76 -32.86 9.17
CA PRO A 83 -3.73 -33.86 9.43
C PRO A 83 -2.87 -34.16 8.20
N CYS A 84 -1.61 -34.47 8.49
CA CYS A 84 -0.55 -34.86 7.56
C CYS A 84 -0.91 -36.09 6.71
N LEU A 85 -0.75 -35.97 5.39
CA LEU A 85 -0.74 -37.09 4.44
C LEU A 85 0.69 -37.59 4.26
N LYS A 86 1.02 -38.70 4.93
CA LYS A 86 2.11 -39.59 4.51
C LYS A 86 1.50 -40.77 3.77
N CYS A 87 1.88 -40.96 2.51
CA CYS A 87 2.30 -42.25 1.94
C CYS A 87 2.90 -42.05 0.54
N VAL A 88 4.05 -42.67 0.32
CA VAL A 88 4.88 -42.61 -0.89
C VAL A 88 4.64 -43.87 -1.74
N LYS A 89 4.93 -43.75 -3.05
CA LYS A 89 5.17 -44.78 -4.11
C LYS A 89 3.93 -45.02 -5.00
N LYS A 90 3.98 -45.06 -6.34
CA LYS A 90 5.03 -45.44 -7.31
C LYS A 90 4.96 -44.57 -8.58
N LEU A 91 6.12 -44.33 -9.22
CA LEU A 91 6.22 -43.75 -10.56
C LEU A 91 5.65 -44.71 -11.62
N ALA A 92 4.75 -44.19 -12.45
CA ALA A 92 4.31 -44.79 -13.69
C ALA A 92 5.08 -44.15 -14.88
N PRO A 93 5.14 -44.81 -16.05
CA PRO A 93 5.97 -44.40 -17.18
C PRO A 93 5.54 -43.04 -17.74
N VAL A 94 6.53 -42.25 -18.16
CA VAL A 94 6.38 -40.92 -18.77
C VAL A 94 5.41 -41.01 -19.97
N PRO A 95 4.22 -40.37 -19.90
CA PRO A 95 3.40 -40.19 -21.08
C PRO A 95 4.04 -39.13 -21.98
N LYS A 96 3.87 -39.31 -23.30
CA LYS A 96 4.28 -38.36 -24.36
C LYS A 96 3.82 -36.93 -24.00
N PRO A 97 4.51 -35.87 -24.47
CA PRO A 97 4.18 -34.49 -24.12
C PRO A 97 2.73 -34.21 -24.50
N VAL A 98 1.85 -34.19 -23.50
CA VAL A 98 0.52 -33.63 -23.66
C VAL A 98 0.76 -32.14 -23.71
N GLU A 99 0.52 -31.53 -24.87
CA GLU A 99 0.55 -30.07 -25.02
C GLU A 99 -0.29 -29.46 -23.89
N LYS A 100 0.37 -28.70 -23.02
CA LYS A 100 -0.32 -28.00 -21.94
C LYS A 100 -1.36 -27.06 -22.58
N PRO A 101 -2.60 -27.02 -22.07
CA PRO A 101 -3.58 -26.07 -22.58
C PRO A 101 -3.02 -24.65 -22.43
N PRO A 102 -3.28 -23.76 -23.40
CA PRO A 102 -2.76 -22.40 -23.37
C PRO A 102 -3.32 -21.67 -22.15
N VAL A 103 -2.48 -20.85 -21.53
CA VAL A 103 -2.86 -20.00 -20.42
C VAL A 103 -3.95 -19.02 -20.86
N ARG A 104 -4.98 -18.85 -20.03
CA ARG A 104 -6.06 -17.91 -20.31
C ARG A 104 -6.51 -17.16 -19.07
N PHE A 105 -7.37 -16.17 -19.24
CA PHE A 105 -8.13 -15.55 -18.16
C PHE A 105 -9.62 -15.87 -18.30
N GLN A 106 -10.38 -15.67 -17.23
CA GLN A 106 -11.83 -15.87 -17.22
C GLN A 106 -12.53 -14.61 -16.74
N ILE A 107 -13.61 -14.23 -17.43
CA ILE A 107 -14.53 -13.20 -16.95
C ILE A 107 -15.61 -13.86 -16.10
N LEU A 108 -15.79 -13.39 -14.87
CA LEU A 108 -16.89 -13.77 -13.99
C LEU A 108 -17.69 -12.52 -13.62
N HIS A 109 -18.96 -12.72 -13.27
CA HIS A 109 -19.86 -11.63 -12.94
C HIS A 109 -20.24 -11.72 -11.46
N ARG A 110 -19.96 -10.66 -10.68
CA ARG A 110 -20.25 -10.59 -9.25
C ARG A 110 -21.38 -9.60 -8.98
N ILE A 111 -22.43 -10.03 -8.31
CA ILE A 111 -23.58 -9.19 -7.98
C ILE A 111 -23.44 -8.64 -6.56
N PHE A 112 -23.66 -7.35 -6.36
CA PHE A 112 -23.79 -6.73 -5.05
C PHE A 112 -25.25 -6.34 -4.83
N CYS A 113 -25.80 -6.72 -3.68
CA CYS A 113 -27.21 -6.50 -3.37
C CYS A 113 -27.41 -6.15 -1.89
N ALA A 114 -27.94 -4.94 -1.64
CA ALA A 114 -28.29 -4.51 -0.28
C ALA A 114 -29.74 -4.82 0.11
N SER A 115 -30.56 -5.32 -0.83
CA SER A 115 -31.95 -5.64 -0.52
C SER A 115 -32.03 -6.87 0.37
N MET A 116 -32.66 -6.75 1.54
CA MET A 116 -32.92 -7.90 2.42
C MET A 116 -33.89 -8.92 1.81
N SER A 117 -34.68 -8.52 0.81
CA SER A 117 -35.59 -9.43 0.10
C SER A 117 -34.87 -10.32 -0.92
N HIS A 118 -33.57 -10.11 -1.15
CA HIS A 118 -32.78 -10.77 -2.17
C HIS A 118 -31.65 -11.61 -1.56
N SER A 119 -31.45 -12.83 -2.05
CA SER A 119 -30.46 -13.79 -1.52
C SER A 119 -29.24 -14.01 -2.44
N HIS A 120 -28.85 -12.99 -3.20
CA HIS A 120 -27.77 -13.08 -4.20
C HIS A 120 -26.67 -12.02 -4.00
N ASP A 121 -26.55 -11.44 -2.80
CA ASP A 121 -25.40 -10.61 -2.48
C ASP A 121 -24.11 -11.43 -2.63
N ARG A 122 -23.15 -10.87 -3.39
CA ARG A 122 -21.88 -11.48 -3.82
C ARG A 122 -22.00 -12.76 -4.63
N ALA A 123 -23.16 -13.06 -5.18
CA ALA A 123 -23.29 -14.21 -6.06
C ALA A 123 -22.41 -14.03 -7.30
N ILE A 124 -21.65 -15.07 -7.64
CA ILE A 124 -20.73 -15.11 -8.77
C ILE A 124 -21.31 -16.00 -9.86
N TYR A 125 -21.22 -15.57 -11.12
CA TYR A 125 -21.72 -16.28 -12.29
C TYR A 125 -20.68 -16.27 -13.42
N GLU A 126 -20.68 -17.30 -14.26
CA GLU A 126 -19.88 -17.31 -15.50
C GLU A 126 -20.54 -16.50 -16.62
N ASP A 127 -21.86 -16.42 -16.59
CA ASP A 127 -22.68 -15.68 -17.55
C ASP A 127 -23.09 -14.32 -17.00
N GLU A 128 -23.39 -13.39 -17.91
CA GLU A 128 -23.81 -12.05 -17.54
C GLU A 128 -25.20 -12.06 -16.88
N PRO A 129 -25.33 -11.53 -15.65
CA PRO A 129 -26.58 -11.61 -14.92
C PRO A 129 -27.62 -10.68 -15.54
N THR A 130 -28.82 -11.22 -15.77
CA THR A 130 -29.94 -10.47 -16.35
C THR A 130 -31.05 -10.29 -15.33
N ARG A 131 -31.88 -9.26 -15.54
CA ARG A 131 -33.10 -9.06 -14.77
C ARG A 131 -34.27 -9.71 -15.51
N ARG A 132 -34.90 -10.72 -14.92
CA ARG A 132 -36.07 -11.41 -15.51
C ARG A 132 -37.40 -10.71 -15.22
N SER A 133 -37.49 -9.95 -14.13
CA SER A 133 -38.66 -9.17 -13.71
C SER A 133 -38.23 -7.97 -12.85
N THR A 134 -39.06 -6.92 -12.78
CA THR A 134 -38.84 -5.75 -11.91
C THR A 134 -38.74 -6.13 -10.43
N SER A 135 -39.49 -7.15 -10.00
CA SER A 135 -39.48 -7.68 -8.64
C SER A 135 -38.38 -8.71 -8.37
N SER A 136 -37.74 -9.25 -9.41
CA SER A 136 -36.62 -10.16 -9.28
C SER A 136 -35.30 -9.39 -9.32
N GLY A 137 -34.39 -9.68 -8.40
CA GLY A 137 -33.03 -9.17 -8.51
C GLY A 137 -32.23 -9.80 -9.67
N LEU A 138 -31.02 -9.28 -9.89
CA LEU A 138 -30.13 -9.77 -10.94
C LEU A 138 -29.71 -11.22 -10.67
N ARG A 139 -29.66 -12.04 -11.73
CA ARG A 139 -29.26 -13.44 -11.64
C ARG A 139 -28.70 -13.95 -12.97
N GLY A 140 -27.63 -14.73 -12.91
CA GLY A 140 -27.14 -15.56 -14.02
C GLY A 140 -27.61 -17.01 -13.88
N ASP A 141 -27.42 -17.78 -14.95
CA ASP A 141 -27.79 -19.19 -15.05
C ASP A 141 -26.66 -20.14 -14.60
N LYS A 142 -25.39 -19.73 -14.77
CA LYS A 142 -24.20 -20.53 -14.47
C LYS A 142 -23.52 -20.02 -13.20
N ARG A 143 -24.05 -20.42 -12.05
CA ARG A 143 -23.54 -19.97 -10.73
C ARG A 143 -22.22 -20.64 -10.36
N VAL A 144 -21.25 -19.84 -9.92
CA VAL A 144 -20.01 -20.31 -9.27
C VAL A 144 -20.22 -20.22 -7.75
N THR A 145 -20.24 -21.37 -7.07
CA THR A 145 -20.54 -21.45 -5.63
C THR A 145 -19.31 -21.25 -4.75
N ASN A 146 -18.14 -21.70 -5.21
CA ASN A 146 -16.88 -21.59 -4.48
C ASN A 146 -15.74 -21.26 -5.46
N ILE A 147 -15.11 -20.10 -5.26
CA ILE A 147 -14.06 -19.60 -6.16
C ILE A 147 -12.77 -20.43 -6.05
N ASP A 148 -12.41 -20.91 -4.86
CA ASP A 148 -11.21 -21.73 -4.65
C ASP A 148 -11.34 -23.08 -5.37
N GLN A 149 -12.53 -23.69 -5.30
CA GLN A 149 -12.84 -24.92 -6.02
C GLN A 149 -12.82 -24.69 -7.54
N TYR A 150 -13.37 -23.56 -7.99
CA TYR A 150 -13.35 -23.16 -9.40
C TYR A 150 -11.91 -23.06 -9.92
N CYS A 151 -11.05 -22.31 -9.22
CA CYS A 151 -9.63 -22.17 -9.56
C CYS A 151 -8.90 -23.52 -9.54
N THR A 152 -9.25 -24.42 -8.62
CA THR A 152 -8.65 -25.77 -8.56
C THR A 152 -9.00 -26.63 -9.78
N GLN A 153 -10.22 -26.46 -10.32
CA GLN A 153 -10.70 -27.16 -11.52
C GLN A 153 -10.13 -26.56 -12.81
N HIS A 154 -9.80 -25.27 -12.80
CA HIS A 154 -9.31 -24.51 -13.96
C HIS A 154 -7.87 -24.03 -13.75
N LYS A 155 -6.91 -24.99 -13.77
CA LYS A 155 -5.47 -24.71 -13.57
C LYS A 155 -4.81 -23.93 -14.71
N ASP A 156 -5.50 -23.81 -15.83
CA ASP A 156 -5.15 -23.01 -17.01
C ASP A 156 -5.39 -21.51 -16.81
N LEU A 157 -6.02 -21.11 -15.70
CA LEU A 157 -6.30 -19.70 -15.40
C LEU A 157 -5.08 -18.97 -14.84
N SER A 158 -4.70 -17.89 -15.53
CA SER A 158 -3.73 -16.91 -15.04
C SER A 158 -4.37 -15.96 -14.01
N PHE A 159 -5.51 -15.38 -14.36
CA PHE A 159 -6.27 -14.45 -13.51
C PHE A 159 -7.76 -14.50 -13.87
N ILE A 160 -8.59 -13.93 -12.99
CA ILE A 160 -10.04 -13.78 -13.16
C ILE A 160 -10.37 -12.29 -13.18
N LEU A 161 -11.19 -11.89 -14.13
CA LEU A 161 -11.77 -10.55 -14.22
C LEU A 161 -13.21 -10.58 -13.71
N PHE A 162 -13.48 -9.92 -12.59
CA PHE A 162 -14.84 -9.72 -12.10
C PHE A 162 -15.46 -8.46 -12.70
N LYS A 163 -16.55 -8.64 -13.45
CA LYS A 163 -17.50 -7.56 -13.75
C LYS A 163 -18.50 -7.45 -12.61
N GLU A 164 -18.57 -6.30 -11.98
CA GLU A 164 -19.35 -6.05 -10.77
C GLU A 164 -20.69 -5.38 -11.10
N HIS A 165 -21.79 -5.95 -10.59
CA HIS A 165 -23.14 -5.51 -10.92
C HIS A 165 -23.88 -5.07 -9.65
N SER A 166 -24.53 -3.90 -9.69
CA SER A 166 -25.45 -3.50 -8.62
C SER A 166 -26.86 -4.03 -8.92
N CYS A 167 -27.40 -4.85 -8.03
CA CYS A 167 -28.74 -5.41 -8.21
C CYS A 167 -29.86 -4.37 -8.03
N VAL A 168 -29.69 -3.41 -7.13
CA VAL A 168 -30.73 -2.41 -6.84
C VAL A 168 -30.29 -1.09 -7.48
N MET A 169 -31.14 -0.53 -8.35
CA MET A 169 -30.99 0.86 -8.77
C MET A 169 -31.49 1.73 -7.62
N SER A 170 -30.65 1.97 -6.61
CA SER A 170 -31.01 2.86 -5.53
C SER A 170 -30.92 4.31 -6.03
N ASN A 171 -32.06 4.86 -6.45
CA ASN A 171 -32.36 6.30 -6.40
C ASN A 171 -32.52 6.79 -4.94
N MET A 172 -32.29 5.93 -3.95
CA MET A 172 -32.15 6.31 -2.55
C MET A 172 -30.67 6.45 -2.25
N SER A 173 -30.22 7.70 -2.26
CA SER A 173 -29.04 8.25 -1.59
C SER A 173 -28.06 7.20 -1.01
N ALA A 174 -26.88 7.16 -1.63
CA ALA A 174 -25.67 6.48 -1.15
C ALA A 174 -25.29 6.82 0.31
N HIS A 175 -25.98 7.75 0.97
CA HIS A 175 -25.81 8.14 2.36
C HIS A 175 -26.12 7.03 3.39
N ASN A 176 -27.01 6.07 3.11
CA ASN A 176 -27.32 5.00 4.07
C ASN A 176 -26.41 3.76 3.94
N PHE A 177 -25.39 3.79 3.08
CA PHE A 177 -24.33 2.77 3.01
C PHE A 177 -23.19 3.00 4.03
N MET A 178 -23.34 3.98 4.93
CA MET A 178 -22.29 4.44 5.84
C MET A 178 -21.92 3.47 6.99
N ASP A 179 -22.61 2.34 7.16
CA ASP A 179 -22.37 1.44 8.32
C ASP A 179 -22.00 -0.01 7.96
N ARG A 180 -21.72 -0.29 6.68
CA ARG A 180 -20.98 -1.49 6.27
C ARG A 180 -19.67 -1.07 5.62
N GLU A 181 -18.73 -0.63 6.45
CA GLU A 181 -17.38 -0.11 6.14
C GLU A 181 -16.52 -0.94 5.15
N ASN A 182 -16.99 -2.10 4.67
CA ASN A 182 -16.14 -3.06 4.00
C ASN A 182 -16.34 -3.25 2.49
N PHE A 183 -17.37 -2.73 1.80
CA PHE A 183 -17.60 -3.19 0.41
C PHE A 183 -18.16 -2.14 -0.55
N ARG A 184 -17.26 -1.29 -1.06
CA ARG A 184 -17.54 -0.41 -2.21
C ARG A 184 -17.37 -1.20 -3.51
N ILE A 185 -18.39 -1.18 -4.38
CA ILE A 185 -18.24 -1.60 -5.78
C ILE A 185 -17.13 -0.73 -6.38
N SER A 186 -16.23 -1.33 -7.15
CA SER A 186 -15.22 -0.61 -7.91
C SER A 186 -15.88 0.53 -8.69
N SER A 187 -15.28 1.72 -8.72
CA SER A 187 -15.84 2.86 -9.47
C SER A 187 -16.05 2.50 -10.95
N ARG A 188 -15.18 1.62 -11.49
CA ARG A 188 -15.23 1.08 -12.84
C ARG A 188 -16.00 -0.24 -12.95
N LYS A 189 -16.60 -0.73 -11.86
CA LYS A 189 -17.34 -1.99 -11.79
C LYS A 189 -16.52 -3.18 -12.29
N GLU A 190 -15.21 -3.12 -12.09
CA GLU A 190 -14.27 -4.12 -12.57
C GLU A 190 -13.17 -4.35 -11.53
N ARG A 191 -12.83 -5.63 -11.33
CA ARG A 191 -11.80 -6.07 -10.39
C ARG A 191 -11.07 -7.29 -10.93
N LEU A 192 -9.75 -7.27 -10.85
CA LEU A 192 -8.90 -8.39 -11.24
C LEU A 192 -8.51 -9.18 -10.00
N LEU A 193 -8.53 -10.51 -10.11
CA LEU A 193 -8.02 -11.46 -9.13
C LEU A 193 -6.94 -12.32 -9.76
N VAL A 194 -5.73 -12.29 -9.22
CA VAL A 194 -4.63 -13.13 -9.70
C VAL A 194 -4.76 -14.52 -9.08
N VAL A 195 -4.82 -15.55 -9.93
CA VAL A 195 -5.03 -16.94 -9.51
C VAL A 195 -3.74 -17.75 -9.62
N SER A 196 -2.97 -17.57 -10.70
CA SER A 196 -1.74 -18.31 -10.93
C SER A 196 -0.64 -17.93 -9.93
N ASP A 197 -0.05 -18.93 -9.29
CA ASP A 197 1.12 -18.77 -8.43
C ASP A 197 2.33 -18.18 -9.18
N ILE A 198 2.46 -18.48 -10.47
CA ILE A 198 3.55 -17.97 -11.32
C ILE A 198 3.36 -16.46 -11.49
N LEU A 199 2.14 -16.02 -11.83
CA LEU A 199 1.85 -14.61 -11.97
C LEU A 199 1.95 -13.86 -10.63
N GLN A 200 1.49 -14.46 -9.52
CA GLN A 200 1.65 -13.87 -8.19
C GLN A 200 3.13 -13.65 -7.83
N LYS A 201 4.00 -14.64 -8.10
CA LYS A 201 5.44 -14.51 -7.89
C LYS A 201 6.05 -13.40 -8.75
N ALA A 202 5.68 -13.32 -10.02
CA ALA A 202 6.16 -12.28 -10.93
C ALA A 202 5.77 -10.88 -10.44
N LEU A 203 4.51 -10.69 -10.01
CA LEU A 203 4.03 -9.43 -9.45
C LEU A 203 4.79 -9.04 -8.18
N ASN A 204 4.99 -9.99 -7.27
CA ASN A 204 5.73 -9.76 -6.02
C ASN A 204 7.21 -9.45 -6.26
N GLN A 205 7.81 -9.96 -7.34
CA GLN A 205 9.21 -9.72 -7.68
C GLN A 205 9.45 -8.28 -8.15
N VAL A 206 8.49 -7.69 -8.86
CA VAL A 206 8.60 -6.31 -9.37
C VAL A 206 7.98 -5.27 -8.44
N ALA A 207 7.23 -5.69 -7.41
CA ALA A 207 6.45 -4.81 -6.56
C ALA A 207 7.33 -3.80 -5.81
N LEU A 208 7.20 -2.53 -6.19
CA LEU A 208 7.75 -1.39 -5.44
C LEU A 208 6.78 -0.88 -4.37
N CYS A 209 5.51 -1.26 -4.47
CA CYS A 209 4.47 -1.01 -3.48
C CYS A 209 3.48 -2.17 -3.44
N SER A 210 2.67 -2.25 -2.38
CA SER A 210 1.57 -3.22 -2.33
C SER A 210 0.46 -2.84 -3.31
N PRO A 211 -0.19 -3.82 -3.98
CA PRO A 211 -1.47 -3.61 -4.64
C PRO A 211 -2.48 -2.97 -3.68
N GLN A 212 -3.42 -2.18 -4.19
CA GLN A 212 -4.39 -1.47 -3.36
C GLN A 212 -5.15 -2.44 -2.44
N ASP A 213 -5.13 -2.16 -1.13
CA ASP A 213 -5.64 -3.06 -0.09
C ASP A 213 -7.08 -3.48 -0.37
N THR A 214 -7.27 -4.77 -0.68
CA THR A 214 -8.58 -5.39 -0.56
C THR A 214 -8.60 -6.18 0.74
N LYS A 215 -9.35 -5.69 1.74
CA LYS A 215 -9.60 -6.41 3.00
C LYS A 215 -10.43 -7.69 2.79
N ASP A 216 -10.85 -7.96 1.56
CA ASP A 216 -11.79 -9.02 1.19
C ASP A 216 -11.22 -10.43 1.41
N ASP A 217 -9.98 -10.70 0.96
CA ASP A 217 -9.38 -12.04 0.99
C ASP A 217 -7.86 -11.99 1.25
N PRO A 218 -7.42 -12.11 2.53
CA PRO A 218 -6.01 -12.01 2.89
C PRO A 218 -5.17 -13.14 2.29
N GLY A 219 -4.28 -12.76 1.35
CA GLY A 219 -3.34 -13.66 0.67
C GLY A 219 -3.62 -13.86 -0.82
N LEU A 220 -4.70 -13.29 -1.35
CA LEU A 220 -4.94 -13.19 -2.80
C LEU A 220 -4.66 -11.77 -3.28
N ILE A 221 -4.10 -11.65 -4.48
CA ILE A 221 -3.84 -10.34 -5.09
C ILE A 221 -5.09 -9.92 -5.86
N HIS A 222 -5.80 -8.96 -5.30
CA HIS A 222 -6.89 -8.27 -5.99
C HIS A 222 -6.44 -6.86 -6.40
N MET A 223 -6.98 -6.40 -7.52
CA MET A 223 -6.72 -5.05 -8.02
C MET A 223 -8.02 -4.47 -8.57
N HIS A 224 -8.34 -3.25 -8.19
CA HIS A 224 -9.46 -2.52 -8.78
C HIS A 224 -9.04 -1.84 -10.07
N ALA A 225 -9.89 -1.86 -11.09
CA ALA A 225 -9.72 -0.98 -12.24
C ALA A 225 -9.73 0.49 -11.76
N PRO A 226 -8.83 1.37 -12.25
CA PRO A 226 -8.02 1.23 -13.46
C PRO A 226 -6.64 0.60 -13.23
N TYR A 227 -6.49 -0.29 -12.24
CA TYR A 227 -5.30 -1.09 -11.96
C TYR A 227 -4.04 -0.27 -11.70
N LEU A 228 -4.10 0.64 -10.72
CA LEU A 228 -3.00 1.56 -10.37
C LEU A 228 -1.66 0.84 -10.14
N PHE A 229 -1.69 -0.35 -9.51
CA PHE A 229 -0.49 -1.17 -9.37
C PHE A 229 0.11 -1.53 -10.74
N LEU A 230 -0.70 -2.01 -11.70
CA LEU A 230 -0.23 -2.38 -13.03
C LEU A 230 0.20 -1.16 -13.85
N TYR A 231 -0.48 -0.02 -13.68
CA TYR A 231 -0.08 1.25 -14.30
C TYR A 231 1.39 1.59 -13.99
N HIS A 232 1.81 1.46 -12.73
CA HIS A 232 3.17 1.78 -12.30
C HIS A 232 4.22 0.67 -12.55
N HIS A 233 3.82 -0.59 -12.69
CA HIS A 233 4.75 -1.74 -12.77
C HIS A 233 4.80 -2.42 -14.14
N ARG A 234 4.02 -1.98 -15.12
CA ARG A 234 3.95 -2.64 -16.45
C ARG A 234 5.30 -2.76 -17.17
N ALA A 235 6.17 -1.76 -17.06
CA ALA A 235 7.50 -1.80 -17.67
C ALA A 235 8.37 -2.87 -17.01
N LEU A 236 8.43 -2.88 -15.68
CA LEU A 236 9.17 -3.88 -14.91
C LEU A 236 8.65 -5.31 -15.15
N LEU A 237 7.33 -5.47 -15.29
CA LEU A 237 6.73 -6.76 -15.66
C LEU A 237 7.16 -7.21 -17.06
N SER A 238 7.16 -6.29 -18.02
CA SER A 238 7.62 -6.56 -19.38
C SER A 238 9.09 -7.00 -19.41
N ASP A 239 9.94 -6.29 -18.68
CA ASP A 239 11.37 -6.61 -18.60
C ASP A 239 11.61 -7.96 -17.91
N LEU A 240 10.86 -8.25 -16.84
CA LEU A 240 10.92 -9.54 -16.14
C LEU A 240 10.49 -10.70 -17.06
N ALA A 241 9.40 -10.51 -17.82
CA ALA A 241 8.91 -11.51 -18.77
C ALA A 241 9.96 -11.81 -19.85
N ALA A 242 10.54 -10.77 -20.45
CA ALA A 242 11.58 -10.91 -21.46
C ALA A 242 12.86 -11.58 -20.91
N THR A 243 13.19 -11.35 -19.64
CA THR A 243 14.39 -11.91 -19.01
C THR A 243 14.20 -13.37 -18.57
N THR A 244 13.02 -13.71 -18.03
CA THR A 244 12.76 -15.02 -17.43
C THR A 244 12.34 -16.06 -18.47
N GLY A 245 11.55 -15.64 -19.48
CA GLY A 245 10.97 -16.54 -20.48
C GLY A 245 9.98 -17.57 -19.91
N GLY A 246 9.57 -18.50 -20.77
CA GLY A 246 8.78 -19.68 -20.40
C GLY A 246 7.40 -19.36 -19.83
N GLU A 247 6.93 -20.13 -18.85
CA GLU A 247 5.58 -19.95 -18.28
C GLU A 247 5.38 -18.57 -17.65
N THR A 248 6.43 -17.96 -17.10
CA THR A 248 6.36 -16.59 -16.57
C THR A 248 6.04 -15.59 -17.67
N GLU A 249 6.72 -15.70 -18.81
CA GLU A 249 6.47 -14.84 -19.97
C GLU A 249 5.05 -15.03 -20.50
N GLU A 250 4.54 -16.27 -20.59
CA GLU A 250 3.18 -16.53 -21.04
C GLU A 250 2.13 -15.89 -20.12
N HIS A 251 2.25 -16.08 -18.80
CA HIS A 251 1.34 -15.50 -17.81
C HIS A 251 1.36 -13.97 -17.79
N VAL A 252 2.57 -13.37 -17.84
CA VAL A 252 2.74 -11.92 -17.81
C VAL A 252 2.29 -11.28 -19.13
N SER A 253 2.62 -11.90 -20.27
CA SER A 253 2.21 -11.39 -21.58
C SER A 253 0.70 -11.38 -21.74
N LEU A 254 0.00 -12.40 -21.23
CA LEU A 254 -1.46 -12.42 -21.21
C LEU A 254 -2.05 -11.28 -20.36
N LEU A 255 -1.45 -10.98 -19.21
CA LEU A 255 -1.89 -9.86 -18.38
C LEU A 255 -1.62 -8.52 -19.07
N LEU A 256 -0.42 -8.34 -19.63
CA LEU A 256 -0.04 -7.11 -20.33
C LEU A 256 -0.82 -6.91 -21.62
N SER A 257 -1.22 -7.98 -22.33
CA SER A 257 -2.07 -7.88 -23.51
C SER A 257 -3.47 -7.38 -23.14
N PHE A 258 -4.07 -7.92 -22.07
CA PHE A 258 -5.34 -7.43 -21.54
C PHE A 258 -5.27 -5.94 -21.17
N ILE A 259 -4.26 -5.53 -20.40
CA ILE A 259 -4.10 -4.12 -20.02
C ILE A 259 -3.89 -3.23 -21.25
N ASN A 260 -3.11 -3.69 -22.24
CA ASN A 260 -2.90 -2.96 -23.47
C ASN A 260 -4.16 -2.83 -24.33
N GLU A 261 -5.03 -3.83 -24.33
CA GLU A 261 -6.28 -3.81 -25.09
C GLU A 261 -7.30 -2.85 -24.48
N HIS A 262 -7.40 -2.82 -23.15
CA HIS A 262 -8.48 -2.10 -22.47
C HIS A 262 -8.09 -0.74 -21.87
N TYR A 263 -6.82 -0.53 -21.50
CA TYR A 263 -6.39 0.64 -20.71
C TYR A 263 -5.23 1.42 -21.32
N ARG A 264 -4.65 0.97 -22.45
CA ARG A 264 -3.49 1.63 -23.08
C ARG A 264 -3.73 3.11 -23.35
N ASP A 265 -4.87 3.47 -23.92
CA ASP A 265 -5.13 4.84 -24.33
C ASP A 265 -5.33 5.75 -23.11
N GLU A 266 -6.05 5.27 -22.09
CA GLU A 266 -6.21 5.99 -20.82
C GLU A 266 -4.85 6.19 -20.11
N TYR A 267 -3.97 5.19 -20.14
CA TYR A 267 -2.65 5.28 -19.51
C TYR A 267 -1.72 6.23 -20.25
N LYS A 268 -1.71 6.16 -21.59
CA LYS A 268 -0.92 7.08 -22.43
C LYS A 268 -1.40 8.51 -22.26
N GLU A 269 -2.71 8.72 -22.16
CA GLU A 269 -3.26 10.05 -21.94
C GLU A 269 -2.84 10.60 -20.58
N ALA A 270 -2.91 9.79 -19.51
CA ALA A 270 -2.42 10.18 -18.18
C ALA A 270 -0.95 10.64 -18.23
N GLU A 271 -0.09 9.85 -18.85
CA GLU A 271 1.35 10.16 -18.98
C GLU A 271 1.60 11.43 -19.78
N ARG A 272 0.89 11.59 -20.90
CA ARG A 272 0.98 12.79 -21.72
C ARG A 272 0.60 14.04 -20.92
N LEU A 273 -0.50 13.98 -20.17
CA LEU A 273 -0.96 15.08 -19.34
C LEU A 273 0.05 15.41 -18.24
N PHE A 274 0.56 14.41 -17.51
CA PHE A 274 1.56 14.60 -16.47
C PHE A 274 2.86 15.20 -17.00
N ASN A 275 3.33 14.74 -18.16
CA ASN A 275 4.53 15.28 -18.81
C ASN A 275 4.36 16.76 -19.24
N THR A 276 3.12 17.22 -19.41
CA THR A 276 2.79 18.63 -19.68
C THR A 276 2.45 19.43 -18.43
N GLY A 277 2.59 18.85 -17.23
CA GLY A 277 2.24 19.49 -15.96
C GLY A 277 0.73 19.64 -15.72
N ILE A 278 -0.09 18.89 -16.46
CA ILE A 278 -1.55 18.92 -16.33
C ILE A 278 -2.01 17.74 -15.50
N ILE A 279 -2.81 18.01 -14.47
CA ILE A 279 -3.42 16.99 -13.64
C ILE A 279 -4.94 17.14 -13.71
N THR A 280 -5.63 16.05 -14.03
CA THR A 280 -7.11 16.01 -14.13
C THR A 280 -7.69 15.06 -13.09
N LYS A 281 -8.98 15.22 -12.81
CA LYS A 281 -9.72 14.36 -11.88
C LYS A 281 -9.68 12.88 -12.27
N GLU A 282 -9.68 12.59 -13.56
CA GLU A 282 -9.70 11.22 -14.11
C GLU A 282 -8.36 10.49 -13.95
N HIS A 283 -7.26 11.24 -13.87
CA HIS A 283 -5.92 10.68 -13.85
C HIS A 283 -5.20 10.88 -12.51
N VAL A 284 -5.66 11.75 -11.62
CA VAL A 284 -4.96 12.09 -10.36
C VAL A 284 -4.58 10.88 -9.50
N GLU A 285 -5.40 9.83 -9.45
CA GLU A 285 -5.07 8.60 -8.71
C GLU A 285 -3.83 7.87 -9.27
N LYS A 286 -3.54 8.01 -10.56
CA LYS A 286 -2.36 7.43 -11.23
C LYS A 286 -1.08 8.23 -10.98
N LEU A 287 -1.19 9.43 -10.42
CA LEU A 287 -0.03 10.28 -10.14
C LEU A 287 0.77 9.79 -8.94
N TYR A 288 0.09 9.14 -7.97
CA TYR A 288 0.66 8.79 -6.68
C TYR A 288 0.72 7.28 -6.48
N ARG A 289 1.86 6.81 -5.96
CA ARG A 289 2.03 5.42 -5.51
C ARG A 289 2.68 5.35 -4.13
N PRO A 290 2.36 4.35 -3.30
CA PRO A 290 3.09 4.11 -2.07
C PRO A 290 4.58 3.95 -2.32
N ASN A 291 5.40 4.30 -1.33
CA ASN A 291 6.86 4.33 -1.37
C ASN A 291 7.47 5.29 -2.41
N SER A 292 6.67 6.21 -2.95
CA SER A 292 7.20 7.34 -3.73
C SER A 292 7.33 8.60 -2.87
N ILE A 293 8.17 9.54 -3.31
CA ILE A 293 8.36 10.83 -2.64
C ILE A 293 7.46 11.89 -3.28
N VAL A 294 6.80 12.67 -2.44
CA VAL A 294 6.05 13.87 -2.82
C VAL A 294 6.62 15.10 -2.13
N ILE A 295 6.49 16.24 -2.80
CA ILE A 295 6.86 17.55 -2.29
C ILE A 295 5.58 18.31 -2.01
N ASP A 296 5.47 18.83 -0.78
CA ASP A 296 4.45 19.78 -0.36
C ASP A 296 5.04 21.19 -0.38
N SER A 297 4.56 21.98 -1.33
CA SER A 297 4.89 23.39 -1.57
C SER A 297 3.75 24.32 -1.15
N THR A 298 2.79 23.85 -0.35
CA THR A 298 1.69 24.70 0.17
C THR A 298 2.14 25.65 1.27
N GLY A 299 3.25 25.32 1.94
CA GLY A 299 3.80 26.07 3.06
C GLY A 299 4.86 27.11 2.65
N PRO A 300 5.41 27.84 3.64
CA PRO A 300 6.51 28.80 3.41
C PRO A 300 7.83 28.13 3.02
N GLN A 301 7.94 26.82 3.21
CA GLN A 301 9.08 26.02 2.80
C GLN A 301 8.58 24.69 2.25
N ASP A 302 9.21 24.25 1.16
CA ASP A 302 8.94 22.94 0.60
C ASP A 302 9.31 21.84 1.61
N ARG A 303 8.49 20.79 1.65
CA ARG A 303 8.73 19.61 2.48
C ARG A 303 8.57 18.35 1.66
N ALA A 304 9.50 17.41 1.83
CA ALA A 304 9.41 16.10 1.20
C ALA A 304 8.80 15.09 2.16
N TYR A 305 7.89 14.26 1.64
CA TYR A 305 7.29 13.14 2.38
C TYR A 305 7.30 11.88 1.52
N VAL A 306 7.34 10.72 2.18
CA VAL A 306 7.18 9.42 1.54
C VAL A 306 5.73 8.97 1.67
N ILE A 307 5.10 8.61 0.56
CA ILE A 307 3.73 8.12 0.53
C ILE A 307 3.64 6.74 1.20
N LYS A 308 2.70 6.58 2.14
CA LYS A 308 2.47 5.32 2.86
C LYS A 308 1.35 4.49 2.24
N SER A 309 0.30 5.12 1.72
CA SER A 309 -0.87 4.45 1.13
C SER A 309 -1.29 5.08 -0.19
N TRP A 310 -2.14 4.37 -0.94
CA TRP A 310 -2.75 4.91 -2.16
C TRP A 310 -3.58 6.17 -1.86
N LEU A 311 -3.76 7.01 -2.88
CA LEU A 311 -4.56 8.24 -2.79
C LEU A 311 -6.00 7.91 -2.36
N GLU A 312 -6.47 8.58 -1.32
CA GLU A 312 -7.87 8.52 -0.91
C GLU A 312 -8.60 9.74 -1.50
N VAL A 313 -9.61 9.48 -2.31
CA VAL A 313 -10.45 10.52 -2.93
C VAL A 313 -11.85 10.42 -2.34
N ASP A 314 -12.24 11.42 -1.56
CA ASP A 314 -13.61 11.63 -1.06
C ASP A 314 -14.27 12.79 -1.83
N GLU A 315 -15.57 13.04 -1.61
CA GLU A 315 -16.33 14.10 -2.30
C GLU A 315 -15.74 15.51 -2.09
N GLY A 316 -14.81 15.91 -2.99
CA GLY A 316 -14.16 17.22 -3.02
C GLY A 316 -12.74 17.26 -2.44
N ASP A 317 -12.38 16.28 -1.60
CA ASP A 317 -11.11 16.24 -0.89
C ASP A 317 -10.27 15.03 -1.32
N MET A 318 -8.97 15.26 -1.51
CA MET A 318 -7.98 14.20 -1.68
C MET A 318 -7.04 14.15 -0.49
N LYS A 319 -6.73 12.96 -0.01
CA LYS A 319 -5.86 12.73 1.15
C LYS A 319 -4.76 11.75 0.77
N LEU A 320 -3.53 12.12 1.12
CA LEU A 320 -2.38 11.23 1.08
C LEU A 320 -1.87 11.01 2.50
N LEU A 321 -1.85 9.75 2.93
CA LEU A 321 -1.13 9.37 4.14
C LEU A 321 0.35 9.25 3.78
N CYS A 322 1.16 10.08 4.41
CA CYS A 322 2.60 10.13 4.19
C CYS A 322 3.35 10.03 5.51
N TRP A 323 4.65 9.82 5.43
CA TRP A 323 5.55 9.95 6.55
C TRP A 323 6.80 10.74 6.17
N SER A 324 7.42 11.37 7.17
CA SER A 324 8.74 11.98 7.07
C SER A 324 9.54 11.73 8.35
N TRP A 325 10.83 11.98 8.31
CA TRP A 325 11.66 11.97 9.51
C TRP A 325 11.38 13.20 10.34
N GLU A 326 11.04 12.98 11.60
CA GLU A 326 10.82 14.00 12.61
C GLU A 326 11.78 13.78 13.78
N TYR A 327 12.14 14.87 14.46
CA TYR A 327 12.88 14.82 15.72
C TYR A 327 11.96 15.25 16.85
N ASP A 328 11.70 14.36 17.82
CA ASP A 328 10.79 14.64 18.94
C ASP A 328 11.47 15.33 20.14
N GLY A 329 12.72 15.77 19.97
CA GLY A 329 13.55 16.32 21.03
C GLY A 329 14.50 15.31 21.66
N SER A 330 14.25 14.01 21.47
CA SER A 330 15.08 12.92 22.01
C SER A 330 15.56 11.95 20.93
N PHE A 331 14.71 11.62 19.96
CA PHE A 331 14.99 10.63 18.93
C PHE A 331 14.45 11.08 17.57
N LEU A 332 15.14 10.60 16.52
CA LEU A 332 14.57 10.59 15.17
C LEU A 332 13.53 9.48 15.08
N ARG A 333 12.36 9.82 14.56
CA ARG A 333 11.26 8.89 14.33
C ARG A 333 10.55 9.22 13.03
N ARG A 334 9.79 8.26 12.51
CA ARG A 334 8.88 8.52 11.39
C ARG A 334 7.60 9.15 11.93
N GLY A 335 7.35 10.40 11.57
CA GLY A 335 6.10 11.08 11.82
C GLY A 335 5.14 10.82 10.67
N GLU A 336 3.90 10.46 10.98
CA GLU A 336 2.84 10.28 9.98
C GLU A 336 2.02 11.55 9.86
N THR A 337 1.68 11.91 8.62
CA THR A 337 0.85 13.08 8.33
C THR A 337 -0.11 12.79 7.20
N HIS A 338 -1.27 13.44 7.23
CA HIS A 338 -2.21 13.44 6.11
C HIS A 338 -2.08 14.75 5.34
N LEU A 339 -1.56 14.67 4.11
CA LEU A 339 -1.56 15.80 3.19
C LEU A 339 -2.95 15.91 2.57
N LYS A 340 -3.56 17.08 2.68
CA LYS A 340 -4.87 17.39 2.10
C LYS A 340 -4.70 18.22 0.86
N MET A 341 -5.38 17.83 -0.21
CA MET A 341 -5.38 18.55 -1.48
C MET A 341 -6.81 18.72 -1.96
N ASN A 342 -7.09 19.84 -2.63
CA ASN A 342 -8.35 20.01 -3.33
C ASN A 342 -8.38 19.12 -4.56
N ALA A 343 -9.44 18.33 -4.72
CA ALA A 343 -9.64 17.58 -5.95
C ALA A 343 -9.80 18.55 -7.14
N PRO A 344 -9.34 18.21 -8.35
CA PRO A 344 -9.65 19.00 -9.54
C PRO A 344 -11.16 19.14 -9.69
N SER A 345 -11.67 20.37 -9.66
CA SER A 345 -13.09 20.66 -9.44
C SER A 345 -14.03 20.23 -10.57
N VAL A 346 -13.54 20.05 -11.80
CA VAL A 346 -14.37 19.70 -12.97
C VAL A 346 -13.73 18.58 -13.79
N ALA A 347 -14.55 17.65 -14.27
CA ALA A 347 -14.13 16.63 -15.22
C ALA A 347 -13.60 17.30 -16.49
N GLY A 348 -12.36 17.00 -16.88
CA GLY A 348 -11.66 17.66 -18.00
C GLY A 348 -11.10 19.07 -17.73
N SER A 349 -11.22 19.63 -16.52
CA SER A 349 -10.47 20.86 -16.17
C SER A 349 -9.06 20.51 -15.71
N ALA A 350 -8.06 20.96 -16.45
CA ALA A 350 -6.67 20.93 -16.04
C ALA A 350 -6.47 21.76 -14.76
N SER A 351 -5.96 21.14 -13.69
CA SER A 351 -5.34 21.89 -12.59
C SER A 351 -3.83 21.81 -12.79
N SER A 352 -3.20 22.95 -13.05
CA SER A 352 -1.75 23.06 -13.26
C SER A 352 -0.96 23.20 -11.95
N VAL A 353 -1.65 23.47 -10.83
CA VAL A 353 -0.98 23.74 -9.54
C VAL A 353 -1.64 22.90 -8.46
N ILE A 354 -1.14 21.69 -8.26
CA ILE A 354 -1.39 20.97 -7.00
C ILE A 354 -0.22 21.31 -6.09
N GLY A 355 -0.52 21.86 -4.90
CA GLY A 355 0.52 22.22 -3.93
C GLY A 355 1.29 21.02 -3.37
N VAL A 356 0.85 19.79 -3.68
CA VAL A 356 1.55 18.55 -3.38
C VAL A 356 1.76 17.81 -4.70
N PHE A 357 3.00 17.47 -5.05
CA PHE A 357 3.31 16.83 -6.34
C PHE A 357 4.44 15.80 -6.20
N PRO A 358 4.52 14.79 -7.09
CA PRO A 358 5.63 13.83 -7.08
C PRO A 358 6.99 14.50 -7.29
N ILE A 359 8.02 13.95 -6.66
CA ILE A 359 9.41 14.45 -6.77
C ILE A 359 9.89 14.60 -8.24
N SER A 360 9.37 13.79 -9.16
CA SER A 360 9.71 13.85 -10.59
C SER A 360 9.24 15.11 -11.29
N MET A 361 8.32 15.88 -10.69
CA MET A 361 7.80 17.14 -11.22
C MET A 361 8.49 18.36 -10.60
N ALA A 362 9.42 18.15 -9.66
CA ALA A 362 10.15 19.22 -8.99
C ALA A 362 11.24 19.80 -9.89
N ASP A 363 11.45 21.12 -9.81
CA ASP A 363 12.62 21.74 -10.42
C ASP A 363 13.91 21.40 -9.66
N HIS A 364 15.05 21.60 -10.32
CA HIS A 364 16.37 21.25 -9.76
C HIS A 364 16.71 22.08 -8.51
N GLU A 365 16.26 23.34 -8.42
CA GLU A 365 16.56 24.21 -7.28
C GLU A 365 15.83 23.71 -6.02
N THR A 366 14.54 23.38 -6.14
CA THR A 366 13.72 22.79 -5.11
C THR A 366 14.32 21.47 -4.61
N LEU A 367 14.75 20.59 -5.53
CA LEU A 367 15.39 19.32 -5.19
C LEU A 367 16.70 19.52 -4.43
N GLU A 368 17.57 20.42 -4.90
CA GLU A 368 18.87 20.66 -4.29
C GLU A 368 18.72 21.31 -2.90
N ASN A 369 17.77 22.25 -2.75
CA ASN A 369 17.46 22.86 -1.46
C ASN A 369 16.94 21.82 -0.45
N LEU A 370 16.05 20.93 -0.87
CA LEU A 370 15.56 19.83 -0.03
C LEU A 370 16.69 18.87 0.35
N ARG A 371 17.57 18.53 -0.60
CA ARG A 371 18.72 17.64 -0.38
C ARG A 371 19.69 18.23 0.65
N LEU A 372 20.08 19.49 0.49
CA LEU A 372 20.98 20.19 1.41
C LEU A 372 20.39 20.32 2.82
N ARG A 373 19.09 20.65 2.91
CA ARG A 373 18.37 20.69 4.19
C ARG A 373 18.30 19.32 4.84
N GLY A 374 18.02 18.28 4.07
CA GLY A 374 17.99 16.89 4.54
C GLY A 374 19.34 16.41 5.07
N GLN A 375 20.43 16.69 4.35
CA GLN A 375 21.80 16.37 4.80
C GLN A 375 22.15 17.11 6.09
N LYS A 376 21.81 18.40 6.18
CA LYS A 376 22.01 19.17 7.40
C LYS A 376 21.21 18.59 8.55
N PHE A 377 19.93 18.29 8.35
CA PHE A 377 19.08 17.65 9.35
C PHE A 377 19.66 16.30 9.81
N TRP A 378 20.08 15.45 8.88
CA TRP A 378 20.66 14.14 9.19
C TRP A 378 22.00 14.26 9.94
N SER A 379 22.84 15.23 9.59
CA SER A 379 24.09 15.49 10.31
C SER A 379 23.88 15.87 11.77
N MET A 380 22.69 16.37 12.12
CA MET A 380 22.28 16.73 13.48
C MET A 380 21.57 15.59 14.22
N LYS A 381 21.60 14.35 13.72
CA LYS A 381 20.97 13.19 14.40
C LYS A 381 21.60 12.85 15.75
N GLY A 382 22.86 13.25 15.97
CA GLY A 382 23.55 13.20 17.26
C GLY A 382 23.34 14.47 18.07
N GLN A 383 23.70 14.45 19.36
CA GLN A 383 23.76 15.68 20.15
C GLN A 383 24.95 16.53 19.70
N HIS A 384 24.70 17.51 18.84
CA HIS A 384 25.71 18.45 18.35
C HIS A 384 25.44 19.86 18.86
N PHE A 385 26.47 20.51 19.42
CA PHE A 385 26.39 21.94 19.74
C PHE A 385 26.52 22.73 18.44
N THR A 386 25.43 23.36 18.03
CA THR A 386 25.40 24.16 16.80
C THR A 386 25.00 25.59 17.14
N CYS A 387 25.79 26.57 16.70
CA CYS A 387 25.42 27.98 16.82
C CYS A 387 24.45 28.33 15.68
N TYR A 388 23.27 28.84 16.03
CA TYR A 388 22.29 29.29 15.06
C TYR A 388 22.18 30.82 15.13
N SER A 389 22.42 31.48 14.00
CA SER A 389 22.10 32.88 13.79
C SER A 389 20.96 32.93 12.78
N GLY A 390 19.74 33.15 13.24
CA GLY A 390 18.57 33.24 12.36
C GLY A 390 17.37 33.86 13.04
N HIS A 391 16.37 34.19 12.22
CA HIS A 391 15.18 34.93 12.65
C HIS A 391 14.17 33.97 13.28
N ASP A 392 13.83 34.17 14.56
CA ASP A 392 12.77 33.42 15.22
C ASP A 392 11.42 34.00 14.79
N VAL A 393 10.71 33.28 13.93
CA VAL A 393 9.41 33.71 13.38
C VAL A 393 8.31 33.68 14.44
N ALA A 394 8.40 32.76 15.42
CA ALA A 394 7.43 32.67 16.51
C ALA A 394 7.56 33.82 17.51
N LYS A 395 8.75 34.44 17.60
CA LYS A 395 9.04 35.53 18.54
C LYS A 395 9.37 36.88 17.91
N MET A 396 9.36 37.00 16.57
CA MET A 396 9.73 38.20 15.82
C MET A 396 11.02 38.88 16.32
N ARG A 397 12.08 38.11 16.58
CA ARG A 397 13.38 38.66 17.02
C ARG A 397 14.56 37.97 16.31
N LEU A 398 15.59 38.76 16.01
CA LEU A 398 16.92 38.26 15.64
C LEU A 398 17.60 37.69 16.89
N HIS A 399 17.92 36.40 16.87
CA HIS A 399 18.70 35.78 17.93
C HIS A 399 20.16 35.60 17.48
N VAL A 400 21.07 36.16 18.27
CA VAL A 400 22.49 35.75 18.31
C VAL A 400 22.67 35.11 19.67
N SER A 401 22.63 33.78 19.75
CA SER A 401 22.88 33.07 21.00
C SER A 401 24.17 32.27 20.90
N ASN A 402 25.14 32.60 21.76
CA ASN A 402 26.28 31.75 22.00
C ASN A 402 25.83 30.61 22.91
N VAL A 403 25.71 29.42 22.32
CA VAL A 403 25.42 28.12 22.98
C VAL A 403 23.95 27.90 23.36
N TRP A 404 23.28 27.04 22.58
CA TRP A 404 22.09 26.29 22.99
C TRP A 404 22.21 24.83 22.52
N HIS A 405 21.56 23.91 23.25
CA HIS A 405 21.16 22.62 22.71
C HIS A 405 20.30 22.86 21.46
N SER A 406 20.72 22.38 20.29
CA SER A 406 19.86 22.40 19.12
C SER A 406 18.71 21.41 19.34
N ARG A 407 17.57 21.91 19.81
CA ARG A 407 16.29 21.22 19.65
C ARG A 407 15.78 21.58 18.27
N CYS A 408 15.59 20.59 17.40
CA CYS A 408 14.81 20.80 16.19
C CYS A 408 13.41 21.26 16.61
N THR A 409 13.06 22.49 16.27
CA THR A 409 11.68 22.97 16.26
C THR A 409 11.31 23.21 14.80
N ASN A 410 10.22 22.56 14.39
CA ASN A 410 9.61 22.61 13.06
C ASN A 410 9.12 24.00 12.64
#